data_AF-A0A8M8URL4-F1
#
_entry.id   AF-A0A8M8URL4-F1
#
_cell.length_a   1.000
_cell.length_b   1.000
_cell.length_c   1.000
_cell.angle_alpha   90.00
_cell.angle_beta   90.00
_cell.angle_gamma   90.00
#
_symmetry.space_group_name_H-M   'P 1'
#
loop_
_entity.id
_entity.type
_entity.pdbx_description
1 polymer ?
#
loop_
_entity_poly.entity_id
_entity_poly.type
_entity_poly.pdbx_seq_one_letter_code
_entity_poly.pdbx_strand_id
1 'polypeptide(L)'
;MLCISQVYAVSDWHIRYAVTKAFLDTKMIEGSSIQEQGVKMLSLVEKLKDLKPDLEKETYIDVILQSLPPSFDPFIMNYNMNGLDKHLHELINMLVQYEAMIEKSASSVLVG
;
A
#
# COMPACT_ATOMS: atom_id res chain seq x y z
N MET A 1 35.91 1.67 -22.51
CA MET A 1 34.63 2.16 -23.05
C MET A 1 33.51 1.49 -22.27
N LEU A 2 32.87 2.21 -21.34
CA LEU A 2 31.71 1.68 -20.58
C LEU A 2 30.53 1.52 -21.55
N CYS A 3 29.93 0.34 -21.60
CA CYS A 3 28.75 0.09 -22.44
C CYS A 3 27.57 0.87 -21.86
N ILE A 4 26.86 1.62 -22.70
CA ILE A 4 25.68 2.42 -22.30
C ILE A 4 24.65 1.57 -21.54
N SER A 5 24.47 0.30 -21.90
CA SER A 5 23.56 -0.64 -21.22
C SER A 5 23.95 -0.89 -19.76
N GLN A 6 25.24 -0.82 -19.43
CA GLN A 6 25.73 -0.97 -18.05
C GLN A 6 25.42 0.27 -17.22
N VAL A 7 25.46 1.46 -17.83
CA VAL A 7 25.06 2.72 -17.18
C VAL A 7 23.56 2.73 -16.93
N TYR A 8 22.74 2.35 -17.93
CA TYR A 8 21.29 2.22 -17.76
C TYR A 8 20.91 1.16 -16.71
N ALA A 9 21.53 -0.02 -16.72
CA ALA A 9 21.26 -1.07 -15.73
C ALA A 9 21.62 -0.67 -14.30
N VAL A 10 22.70 0.11 -14.11
CA VAL A 10 23.08 0.65 -12.79
C VAL A 10 22.09 1.71 -12.33
N SER A 11 21.62 2.58 -13.22
CA SER A 11 20.56 3.55 -12.92
C SER A 11 19.25 2.86 -12.53
N ASP A 12 18.84 1.84 -13.30
CA ASP A 12 17.60 1.09 -13.06
C ASP A 12 17.64 0.34 -11.73
N TRP A 13 18.80 -0.23 -11.36
CA TRP A 13 18.98 -0.84 -10.03
C TRP A 13 18.71 0.17 -8.90
N HIS A 14 19.32 1.36 -8.96
CA HIS A 14 19.18 2.36 -7.92
C HIS A 14 17.75 2.89 -7.82
N ILE A 15 17.11 3.16 -8.96
CA ILE A 15 15.71 3.61 -9.01
C ILE A 15 14.80 2.54 -8.41
N ARG A 16 14.95 1.29 -8.86
CA ARG A 16 14.18 0.15 -8.35
C ARG A 16 14.37 -0.08 -6.87
N TYR A 17 15.61 0.01 -6.38
CA TYR A 17 15.92 -0.08 -4.96
C TYR A 17 15.23 1.04 -4.17
N ALA A 18 15.35 2.29 -4.62
CA ALA A 18 14.75 3.45 -3.96
C ALA A 18 13.21 3.35 -3.89
N VAL A 19 12.55 2.96 -4.99
CA VAL A 19 11.09 2.78 -5.03
C VAL A 19 10.66 1.60 -4.14
N THR A 20 11.38 0.46 -4.20
CA THR A 20 11.07 -0.70 -3.34
C THR A 20 11.20 -0.33 -1.87
N LYS A 21 12.28 0.38 -1.50
CA LYS A 21 12.51 0.85 -0.14
C LYS A 21 11.40 1.80 0.31
N ALA A 22 11.05 2.79 -0.50
CA ALA A 22 9.97 3.73 -0.18
C ALA A 22 8.63 3.00 0.03
N PHE A 23 8.33 1.99 -0.79
CA PHE A 23 7.11 1.20 -0.65
C PHE A 23 7.08 0.39 0.64
N LEU A 24 8.16 -0.31 0.98
CA LEU A 24 8.26 -1.10 2.22
C LEU A 24 8.32 -0.25 3.50
N ASP A 25 8.94 0.93 3.42
CA ASP A 25 9.06 1.86 4.54
C ASP A 25 7.77 2.70 4.75
N THR A 26 6.78 2.57 3.85
CA THR A 26 5.49 3.25 4.02
C THR A 26 4.76 2.58 5.17
N LYS A 27 4.89 3.13 6.38
CA LYS A 27 4.06 2.79 7.54
C LYS A 27 3.05 3.91 7.78
N MET A 28 1.80 3.54 7.96
CA MET A 28 0.76 4.49 8.29
C MET A 28 0.78 4.82 9.78
N ILE A 29 0.54 6.10 10.06
CA ILE A 29 0.41 6.61 11.42
C ILE A 29 -1.07 6.55 11.81
N GLU A 30 -1.35 6.22 13.06
CA GLU A 30 -2.70 6.23 13.61
C GLU A 30 -3.38 7.59 13.37
N GLY A 31 -4.61 7.58 12.82
CA GLY A 31 -5.36 8.80 12.46
C GLY A 31 -4.87 9.55 11.22
N SER A 32 -3.90 9.02 10.45
CA SER A 32 -3.55 9.57 9.14
C SER A 32 -4.51 9.12 8.05
N SER A 33 -4.76 9.97 7.06
CA SER A 33 -5.74 9.69 6.00
C SER A 33 -5.29 8.53 5.08
N ILE A 34 -6.07 7.46 5.07
CA ILE A 34 -5.96 6.33 4.13
C ILE A 34 -6.11 6.80 2.69
N GLN A 35 -6.98 7.77 2.42
CA GLN A 35 -7.13 8.29 1.07
C GLN A 35 -5.82 8.89 0.54
N GLU A 36 -5.15 9.73 1.34
CA GLU A 36 -3.87 10.35 0.94
C GLU A 36 -2.75 9.30 0.84
N GLN A 37 -2.66 8.39 1.81
CA GLN A 37 -1.64 7.34 1.82
C GLN A 37 -1.85 6.30 0.72
N GLY A 38 -3.10 5.93 0.44
CA GLY A 38 -3.48 4.99 -0.61
C GLY A 38 -3.09 5.47 -2.00
N VAL A 39 -3.23 6.78 -2.30
CA VAL A 39 -2.74 7.37 -3.56
C VAL A 39 -1.22 7.26 -3.69
N LYS A 40 -0.48 7.50 -2.60
CA LYS A 40 0.99 7.35 -2.58
C LYS A 40 1.40 5.90 -2.81
N MET A 41 0.76 4.95 -2.13
CA MET A 41 1.01 3.52 -2.31
C MET A 41 0.70 3.06 -3.73
N LEU A 42 -0.43 3.47 -4.31
CA LEU A 42 -0.78 3.16 -5.71
C LEU A 42 0.30 3.65 -6.69
N SER A 43 0.76 4.89 -6.54
CA SER A 43 1.81 5.45 -7.40
C SER A 43 3.14 4.70 -7.28
N LEU A 44 3.49 4.23 -6.08
CA LEU A 44 4.69 3.41 -5.87
C LEU A 44 4.54 2.01 -6.51
N VAL A 45 3.36 1.40 -6.42
CA VAL A 45 3.09 0.10 -7.05
C VAL A 45 3.13 0.19 -8.57
N GLU A 46 2.54 1.23 -9.17
CA GLU A 46 2.62 1.46 -10.62
C GLU A 46 4.08 1.54 -11.09
N LYS A 47 4.91 2.32 -10.39
CA LYS A 47 6.35 2.40 -10.68
C LYS A 47 7.07 1.06 -10.49
N LEU A 48 6.68 0.26 -9.49
CA LEU A 48 7.28 -1.06 -9.28
C LEU A 48 6.88 -2.06 -10.35
N LYS A 49 5.66 -2.01 -10.89
CA LYS A 49 5.24 -2.87 -12.00
C LYS A 49 6.10 -2.65 -13.24
N ASP A 50 6.47 -1.40 -13.52
CA ASP A 50 7.35 -1.07 -14.64
C ASP A 50 8.80 -1.56 -14.41
N LEU A 51 9.29 -1.48 -13.17
CA LEU A 51 10.68 -1.81 -12.79
C LEU A 51 10.89 -3.29 -12.43
N LYS A 52 9.82 -4.00 -12.06
CA LYS A 52 9.76 -5.40 -11.64
C LYS A 52 8.44 -6.04 -12.13
N PRO A 53 8.32 -6.34 -13.43
CA PRO A 53 7.11 -6.93 -13.98
C PRO A 53 6.83 -8.34 -13.43
N ASP A 54 7.86 -9.04 -12.96
CA ASP A 54 7.74 -10.38 -12.37
C ASP A 54 7.25 -10.39 -10.93
N LEU A 55 7.04 -9.21 -10.30
CA LEU A 55 6.59 -9.13 -8.92
C LEU A 55 5.08 -9.40 -8.85
N GLU A 56 4.73 -10.42 -8.07
CA GLU A 56 3.35 -10.88 -7.90
C GLU A 56 2.45 -9.80 -7.27
N LYS A 57 1.19 -9.79 -7.71
CA LYS A 57 0.17 -8.82 -7.25
C LYS A 57 -0.01 -8.90 -5.73
N GLU A 58 0.04 -10.12 -5.22
CA GLU A 58 -0.12 -10.53 -3.83
C GLU A 58 0.92 -9.84 -2.95
N THR A 59 2.16 -9.69 -3.44
CA THR A 59 3.21 -9.00 -2.68
C THR A 59 2.86 -7.53 -2.43
N TYR A 60 2.24 -6.84 -3.39
CA TYR A 60 1.81 -5.46 -3.16
C TYR A 60 0.68 -5.36 -2.13
N ILE A 61 -0.25 -6.32 -2.16
CA ILE A 61 -1.34 -6.40 -1.20
C ILE A 61 -0.78 -6.65 0.21
N ASP A 62 0.13 -7.61 0.36
CA ASP A 62 0.74 -7.97 1.63
C ASP A 62 1.46 -6.78 2.27
N VAL A 63 2.20 -6.00 1.46
CA VAL A 63 2.90 -4.80 1.96
C VAL A 63 1.92 -3.71 2.37
N ILE A 64 0.84 -3.49 1.61
CA ILE A 64 -0.20 -2.53 1.99
C ILE A 64 -0.87 -2.96 3.30
N LEU A 65 -1.25 -4.23 3.45
CA LEU A 65 -1.86 -4.71 4.70
C LEU A 65 -0.90 -4.55 5.89
N GLN A 66 0.39 -4.82 5.71
CA GLN A 66 1.42 -4.63 6.75
C GLN A 66 1.68 -3.17 7.10
N SER A 67 1.38 -2.23 6.20
CA SER A 67 1.57 -0.80 6.43
C SER A 67 0.50 -0.19 7.33
N LEU A 68 -0.65 -0.83 7.47
CA LEU A 68 -1.81 -0.30 8.16
C LEU A 68 -1.55 -0.15 9.66
N PRO A 69 -2.15 0.85 10.32
CA PRO A 69 -2.02 1.00 11.76
C PRO A 69 -2.91 -0.02 12.50
N PRO A 70 -2.66 -0.30 13.80
CA PRO A 70 -3.37 -1.34 14.55
C PRO A 70 -4.90 -1.19 14.60
N SER A 71 -5.45 0.02 14.44
CA SER A 71 -6.90 0.22 14.33
C SER A 71 -7.56 -0.50 13.14
N PHE A 72 -6.76 -0.94 12.16
CA PHE A 72 -7.21 -1.72 11.00
C PHE A 72 -7.09 -3.24 11.21
N ASP A 73 -6.64 -3.72 12.37
CA ASP A 73 -6.58 -5.16 12.66
C ASP A 73 -7.90 -5.90 12.38
N PRO A 74 -9.10 -5.36 12.73
CA PRO A 74 -10.36 -6.01 12.40
C PRO A 74 -10.62 -6.10 10.89
N PHE A 75 -10.17 -5.10 10.12
CA PHE A 75 -10.23 -5.13 8.66
C PHE A 75 -9.33 -6.22 8.08
N ILE A 76 -8.08 -6.32 8.55
CA ILE A 76 -7.10 -7.32 8.11
C ILE A 76 -7.63 -8.74 8.40
N MET A 77 -8.16 -8.94 9.61
CA MET A 77 -8.75 -10.22 10.02
C MET A 77 -9.92 -10.62 9.11
N ASN A 78 -10.81 -9.67 8.78
CA ASN A 78 -11.92 -9.90 7.85
C ASN A 78 -11.45 -10.17 6.42
N TYR A 79 -10.44 -9.44 5.95
CA TYR A 79 -9.87 -9.62 4.61
C TYR A 79 -9.28 -11.03 4.44
N ASN A 80 -8.48 -11.47 5.42
CA ASN A 80 -7.82 -12.77 5.42
C ASN A 80 -8.82 -13.94 5.50
N MET A 81 -9.89 -13.80 6.30
CA MET A 81 -10.88 -14.87 6.46
C MET A 81 -11.79 -15.05 5.24
N ASN A 82 -12.10 -13.97 4.54
CA ASN A 82 -13.04 -14.02 3.42
C ASN A 82 -12.37 -14.43 2.09
N GLY A 83 -11.05 -14.66 2.07
CA GLY A 83 -10.33 -15.10 0.88
C GLY A 83 -10.51 -14.14 -0.30
N LEU A 84 -10.52 -12.83 -0.02
CA LEU A 84 -10.86 -11.82 -1.01
C LEU A 84 -9.71 -11.65 -2.01
N ASP A 85 -9.87 -12.22 -3.21
CA ASP A 85 -9.05 -11.81 -4.36
C ASP A 85 -9.54 -10.44 -4.84
N LYS A 86 -8.78 -9.40 -4.51
CA LYS A 86 -9.10 -8.00 -4.85
C LYS A 86 -8.03 -7.37 -5.68
N HIS A 87 -8.43 -6.55 -6.63
CA HIS A 87 -7.50 -5.66 -7.30
C HIS A 87 -7.05 -4.54 -6.35
N LEU A 88 -5.87 -4.00 -6.61
CA LEU A 88 -5.23 -3.00 -5.75
C LEU A 88 -6.12 -1.78 -5.49
N HIS A 89 -6.79 -1.28 -6.52
CA HIS A 89 -7.72 -0.15 -6.38
C HIS A 89 -8.95 -0.50 -5.52
N GLU A 90 -9.43 -1.74 -5.59
CA GLU A 90 -10.55 -2.19 -4.77
C GLU A 90 -10.14 -2.28 -3.30
N LEU A 91 -8.94 -2.80 -3.02
CA LEU A 91 -8.38 -2.82 -1.67
C LEU A 91 -8.29 -1.41 -1.07
N ILE A 92 -7.74 -0.43 -1.80
CA ILE A 92 -7.67 0.96 -1.34
C ILE A 92 -9.07 1.53 -1.09
N ASN A 93 -10.04 1.30 -1.99
CA ASN A 93 -11.41 1.77 -1.80
C ASN A 93 -12.10 1.14 -0.57
N MET A 94 -11.81 -0.12 -0.28
CA MET A 94 -12.32 -0.79 0.92
C MET A 94 -11.71 -0.21 2.19
N LEU A 95 -10.41 0.11 2.19
CA LEU A 95 -9.73 0.75 3.31
C LEU A 95 -10.29 2.15 3.58
N VAL A 96 -10.53 2.96 2.53
CA VAL A 96 -11.13 4.30 2.65
C VAL A 96 -12.55 4.23 3.25
N GLN A 97 -13.35 3.25 2.81
CA GLN A 97 -14.69 3.05 3.38
C GLN A 97 -14.61 2.65 4.86
N TYR A 98 -13.67 1.78 5.21
CA TYR A 98 -13.49 1.34 6.59
C TYR A 98 -13.02 2.49 7.50
N GLU A 99 -12.10 3.34 7.04
CA GLU A 99 -11.70 4.58 7.73
C GLU A 99 -12.92 5.45 8.07
N ALA A 100 -13.76 5.76 7.08
CA ALA A 100 -14.97 6.57 7.28
C ALA A 100 -15.96 5.94 8.28
N MET A 101 -16.03 4.60 8.32
CA MET A 101 -16.87 3.88 9.30
C MET A 101 -16.34 4.03 10.72
N ILE A 102 -15.02 3.94 10.90
CA ILE A 102 -14.37 4.13 12.21
C ILE A 102 -14.60 5.55 12.72
N GLU A 103 -14.38 6.57 11.89
CA GLU A 103 -14.57 7.98 12.25
C GLU A 103 -16.02 8.29 12.66
N LYS A 104 -16.99 7.72 11.93
CA LYS A 104 -18.41 7.86 12.26
C LYS A 104 -18.74 7.20 13.59
N SER A 105 -18.18 6.02 13.86
CA SER A 105 -18.41 5.30 15.13
C SER A 105 -17.84 6.07 16.33
N ALA A 106 -16.65 6.65 16.21
CA ALA A 106 -16.03 7.47 17.26
C ALA A 106 -16.86 8.72 17.58
N SER A 107 -17.44 9.36 16.57
CA SER A 107 -18.29 10.55 16.74
C SER A 107 -19.61 10.24 17.46
N SER A 108 -20.13 9.02 17.34
CA SER A 108 -21.39 8.61 17.98
C SER A 108 -21.26 8.28 19.48
N VAL A 109 -20.05 8.00 19.97
CA VAL A 109 -19.80 7.62 21.38
C VAL A 109 -19.68 8.84 22.31
N LEU A 110 -19.42 10.04 21.78
CA LEU A 110 -19.28 11.27 22.57
C LEU A 110 -20.61 12.00 22.85
N VAL A 111 -21.74 11.47 22.37
CA VAL A 111 -23.09 11.98 22.64
C VAL A 111 -23.89 10.87 23.33
N GLY A 112 -23.58 10.60 24.59
CA GLY A 112 -24.26 9.59 25.42
C GLY A 112 -24.16 9.92 26.89
#